data_AF-A0A563VPG8-F1
#
_entry.id   AF-A0A563VPG8-F1
#
_cell.length_a   1.000
_cell.length_b   1.000
_cell.length_c   1.000
_cell.angle_alpha   90.00
_cell.angle_beta   90.00
_cell.angle_gamma   90.00
#
_symmetry.space_group_name_H-M   'P 1'
#
loop_
_entity.id
_entity.type
_entity.pdbx_description
1 polymer ?
#
loop_
_entity_poly.entity_id
_entity_poly.type
_entity_poly.pdbx_seq_one_letter_code
_entity_poly.pdbx_strand_id
1 'polypeptide(L)'
;MITSIGRLHYVVLQEKLNMRHHHNSLSLFSRIVPLVICTLSVSSVSQAQGQGIDGFYATTGNKIGFAYDMTAIVEVGIKGLWMQPDGRFAQTESGITGDFDAYCNEYPKNCGRYEISNGQYTSWKDSYPDDEPETESFTRQGDDLIIGEVSYKKIPPVSDLRLEGDYRMFGSSGTVHSFGQDGSYVRTFKDNVRTGSYKIDGYTVTFSFDDGETETEAFFMMENLPVMDSDWYEKLD
;
A
#
# COMPACT_ATOMS: atom_id res chain seq x y z
N MET A 1 20.78 10.00 35.54
CA MET A 1 21.58 8.91 36.12
C MET A 1 20.94 7.61 35.66
N ILE A 2 21.66 6.81 34.87
CA ILE A 2 21.13 5.67 34.11
C ILE A 2 21.64 4.39 34.78
N THR A 3 20.74 3.45 35.07
CA THR A 3 21.07 2.05 35.34
C THR A 3 20.16 1.19 34.46
N SER A 4 20.75 0.23 33.74
CA SER A 4 20.10 -0.63 32.74
C SER A 4 20.07 -2.08 33.22
N ILE A 5 18.90 -2.73 33.16
CA ILE A 5 18.71 -4.18 32.95
C ILE A 5 17.43 -4.38 32.13
N GLY A 6 17.52 -5.01 30.95
CA GLY A 6 16.38 -5.64 30.25
C GLY A 6 15.58 -4.76 29.26
N ARG A 7 15.32 -5.32 28.07
CA ARG A 7 14.93 -4.66 26.80
C ARG A 7 13.50 -4.08 26.75
N LEU A 8 13.25 -3.04 27.53
CA LEU A 8 12.21 -2.05 27.23
C LEU A 8 12.63 -0.71 27.85
N HIS A 9 13.01 0.24 27.02
CA HIS A 9 13.24 1.62 27.44
C HIS A 9 11.99 2.44 27.12
N TYR A 10 11.25 2.84 28.15
CA TYR A 10 10.32 3.96 28.07
C TYR A 10 11.07 5.22 28.47
N VAL A 11 11.07 6.22 27.60
CA VAL A 11 11.49 7.59 27.93
C VAL A 11 10.21 8.39 28.18
N VAL A 12 9.95 8.69 29.45
CA VAL A 12 8.94 9.68 29.84
C VAL A 12 9.64 11.03 29.91
N LEU A 13 9.36 11.90 28.95
CA LEU A 13 9.65 13.33 29.07
C LEU A 13 8.32 14.07 29.23
N GLN A 14 7.99 14.38 30.47
CA GLN A 14 7.15 15.53 30.79
C GLN A 14 8.05 16.76 30.81
N GLU A 15 7.73 17.80 30.07
CA GLU A 15 7.63 19.14 30.66
C GLU A 15 6.90 20.16 29.78
N LYS A 16 6.12 20.98 30.50
CA LYS A 16 5.46 22.22 30.06
C LYS A 16 6.51 23.25 29.66
N LEU A 17 6.29 23.95 28.55
CA LEU A 17 6.99 25.20 28.28
C LEU A 17 6.07 26.40 28.44
N ASN A 18 6.51 27.30 29.31
CA ASN A 18 5.90 28.52 29.77
C ASN A 18 6.90 29.63 29.42
N MET A 19 6.55 30.60 28.56
CA MET A 19 7.36 31.81 28.36
C MET A 19 6.46 33.03 28.09
N ARG A 20 6.67 34.09 28.88
CA ARG A 20 6.05 35.42 28.77
C ARG A 20 7.13 36.51 28.64
N HIS A 21 6.85 37.47 27.73
CA HIS A 21 7.20 38.91 27.70
C HIS A 21 8.69 39.34 27.51
N HIS A 22 9.10 40.40 26.79
CA HIS A 22 8.47 41.66 26.33
C HIS A 22 9.24 42.36 25.15
N HIS A 23 8.47 43.05 24.29
CA HIS A 23 8.61 44.37 23.59
C HIS A 23 9.93 45.01 23.06
N ASN A 24 9.88 45.44 21.78
CA ASN A 24 9.98 46.83 21.20
C ASN A 24 10.65 46.78 19.80
N SER A 25 10.00 47.04 18.66
CA SER A 25 9.41 48.26 18.05
C SER A 25 10.40 49.20 17.33
N LEU A 26 10.13 49.45 16.02
CA LEU A 26 10.38 50.64 15.16
C LEU A 26 10.58 50.17 13.69
N SER A 27 9.55 50.21 12.81
CA SER A 27 9.10 51.35 11.96
C SER A 27 10.07 51.64 10.78
N LEU A 28 9.72 51.95 9.54
CA LEU A 28 8.49 52.06 8.73
C LEU A 28 8.95 52.56 7.32
N PHE A 29 8.06 52.45 6.33
CA PHE A 29 7.98 53.07 4.97
C PHE A 29 8.30 52.14 3.77
N SER A 30 7.32 51.57 3.05
CA SER A 30 6.29 52.10 2.07
C SER A 30 6.84 52.08 0.61
N ARG A 31 6.17 51.73 -0.50
CA ARG A 31 4.76 51.61 -1.00
C ARG A 31 4.76 50.56 -2.16
N ILE A 32 3.81 49.60 -2.27
CA ILE A 32 2.58 49.53 -3.13
C ILE A 32 2.83 50.02 -4.58
N VAL A 33 2.66 49.24 -5.68
CA VAL A 33 1.42 48.60 -6.24
C VAL A 33 1.73 47.36 -7.15
N PRO A 34 0.75 46.64 -7.74
CA PRO A 34 0.65 45.18 -7.74
C PRO A 34 1.33 44.53 -8.96
N LEU A 35 2.04 43.42 -8.78
CA LEU A 35 2.44 42.61 -9.94
C LEU A 35 1.63 41.32 -10.02
N VAL A 36 0.92 41.24 -11.13
CA VAL A 36 0.10 40.15 -11.65
C VAL A 36 0.82 38.81 -11.50
N ILE A 37 0.11 37.85 -10.90
CA ILE A 37 0.42 36.42 -10.96
C ILE A 37 0.35 36.00 -12.43
N CYS A 38 1.49 35.62 -13.00
CA CYS A 38 1.56 34.78 -14.19
C CYS A 38 2.24 33.48 -13.80
N THR A 39 1.41 32.46 -13.56
CA THR A 39 1.77 31.05 -13.63
C THR A 39 2.07 30.68 -15.09
N LEU A 40 3.26 30.16 -15.35
CA LEU A 40 3.66 29.35 -16.53
C LEU A 40 4.95 28.63 -16.08
N SER A 41 4.82 27.50 -15.38
CA SER A 41 4.79 26.14 -15.93
C SER A 41 6.02 25.75 -16.75
N VAL A 42 6.55 24.58 -16.36
CA VAL A 42 7.50 23.71 -17.06
C VAL A 42 8.95 24.17 -17.16
N SER A 43 9.68 24.15 -16.04
CA SER A 43 11.02 23.56 -16.06
C SER A 43 10.89 22.10 -15.66
N SER A 44 10.54 21.29 -16.68
CA SER A 44 10.98 19.91 -16.81
C SER A 44 11.08 19.07 -15.52
N VAL A 45 9.98 18.40 -15.15
CA VAL A 45 9.99 17.15 -14.35
C VAL A 45 10.62 16.03 -15.19
N SER A 46 11.80 16.27 -15.74
CA SER A 46 12.57 15.32 -16.52
C SER A 46 13.82 14.97 -15.72
N GLN A 47 13.63 14.19 -14.65
CA GLN A 47 14.67 13.28 -14.11
C GLN A 47 14.26 12.43 -12.90
N ALA A 48 12.96 12.23 -12.63
CA ALA A 48 12.51 11.00 -11.97
C ALA A 48 12.34 9.87 -13.00
N GLN A 49 13.22 9.81 -14.02
CA GLN A 49 13.18 8.75 -15.02
C GLN A 49 14.01 7.57 -14.50
N GLY A 50 13.33 6.46 -14.23
CA GLY A 50 13.96 5.14 -14.29
C GLY A 50 15.02 4.84 -13.24
N GLN A 51 14.77 5.12 -11.96
CA GLN A 51 15.61 4.55 -10.89
C GLN A 51 15.38 3.03 -10.68
N GLY A 52 14.70 2.33 -11.62
CA GLY A 52 14.44 0.88 -11.55
C GLY A 52 13.61 0.47 -10.32
N ILE A 53 12.77 1.37 -9.82
CA ILE A 53 11.79 1.16 -8.73
C ILE A 53 10.44 0.86 -9.39
N ASP A 54 10.42 -0.21 -10.17
CA ASP A 54 9.22 -0.71 -10.81
C ASP A 54 8.72 -1.95 -10.08
N GLY A 55 7.39 -2.01 -9.92
CA GLY A 55 6.71 -3.18 -9.39
C GLY A 55 5.81 -2.88 -8.21
N PHE A 56 5.31 -3.96 -7.64
CA PHE A 56 4.45 -3.94 -6.47
C PHE A 56 5.28 -4.20 -5.22
N TYR A 57 5.12 -3.33 -4.24
CA TYR A 57 5.79 -3.42 -2.95
C TYR A 57 4.74 -3.50 -1.86
N ALA A 58 4.92 -4.36 -0.88
CA ALA A 58 3.94 -4.53 0.18
C ALA A 58 4.61 -4.62 1.55
N THR A 59 3.89 -4.17 2.57
CA THR A 59 4.32 -4.29 3.97
C THR A 59 3.16 -4.81 4.80
N THR A 60 3.49 -5.61 5.81
CA THR A 60 2.54 -6.09 6.82
C THR A 60 2.46 -5.05 7.93
N GLY A 61 1.28 -4.46 8.13
CA GLY A 61 0.98 -3.65 9.29
C GLY A 61 0.14 -4.45 10.29
N ASN A 62 0.43 -4.32 11.58
CA ASN A 62 -0.52 -4.72 12.61
C ASN A 62 -1.56 -3.60 12.75
N LYS A 63 -2.79 -3.85 12.33
CA LYS A 63 -3.96 -3.07 12.75
C LYS A 63 -4.55 -3.79 13.97
N ILE A 64 -4.87 -3.05 15.03
CA ILE A 64 -5.66 -3.62 16.13
C ILE A 64 -7.12 -3.34 15.78
N GLY A 65 -7.83 -4.37 15.35
CA GLY A 65 -9.27 -4.37 15.17
C GLY A 65 -9.98 -4.78 16.45
N PHE A 66 -11.24 -4.41 16.57
CA PHE A 66 -12.13 -4.92 17.62
C PHE A 66 -13.28 -5.64 16.96
N ALA A 67 -13.46 -6.93 17.25
CA ALA A 67 -14.64 -7.65 16.83
C ALA A 67 -15.92 -7.06 17.48
N TYR A 68 -17.08 -7.48 16.99
CA TYR A 68 -18.37 -7.06 17.54
C TYR A 68 -18.56 -7.44 19.03
N ASP A 69 -17.82 -8.43 19.52
CA ASP A 69 -17.76 -8.84 20.93
C ASP A 69 -16.69 -8.08 21.75
N MET A 70 -16.06 -7.06 21.15
CA MET A 70 -14.94 -6.27 21.67
C MET A 70 -13.65 -7.07 21.92
N THR A 71 -13.53 -8.29 21.40
CA THR A 71 -12.26 -9.00 21.40
C THR A 71 -11.29 -8.21 20.51
N ALA A 72 -10.13 -7.84 21.08
CA ALA A 72 -9.06 -7.23 20.31
C ALA A 72 -8.48 -8.29 19.37
N ILE A 73 -8.62 -8.05 18.07
CA ILE A 73 -8.05 -8.89 17.03
C ILE A 73 -6.87 -8.11 16.46
N VAL A 74 -5.71 -8.76 16.37
CA VAL A 74 -4.62 -8.22 15.55
C VAL A 74 -4.98 -8.54 14.11
N GLU A 75 -5.52 -7.55 13.41
CA GLU A 75 -5.71 -7.60 11.97
C GLU A 75 -4.35 -7.36 11.31
N VAL A 76 -3.83 -8.38 10.64
CA VAL A 76 -2.65 -8.22 9.80
C VAL A 76 -3.12 -7.56 8.51
N GLY A 77 -3.01 -6.24 8.43
CA GLY A 77 -3.37 -5.46 7.25
C GLY A 77 -2.19 -5.37 6.28
N ILE A 78 -2.45 -5.51 4.99
CA ILE A 78 -1.43 -5.26 3.96
C ILE A 78 -1.55 -3.81 3.51
N LYS A 79 -0.42 -3.13 3.39
CA LYS A 79 -0.33 -1.88 2.63
C LYS A 79 0.52 -2.14 1.39
N GLY A 80 -0.10 -2.11 0.22
CA GLY A 80 0.59 -2.20 -1.05
C GLY A 80 0.85 -0.82 -1.67
N LEU A 81 1.97 -0.74 -2.35
CA LEU A 81 2.47 0.44 -3.06
C LEU A 81 2.93 -0.02 -4.45
N TRP A 82 2.17 0.34 -5.47
CA TRP A 82 2.52 0.12 -6.86
C TRP A 82 3.31 1.31 -7.38
N MET A 83 4.52 1.09 -7.90
CA MET A 83 5.39 2.16 -8.40
C MET A 83 5.69 1.94 -9.89
N GLN A 84 5.51 3.00 -10.67
CA GLN A 84 5.82 3.02 -12.10
C GLN A 84 7.14 3.74 -12.39
N PRO A 85 7.86 3.37 -13.47
CA PRO A 85 9.12 4.00 -13.87
C PRO A 85 9.01 5.48 -14.24
N ASP A 86 7.81 5.96 -14.54
CA ASP A 86 7.49 7.34 -14.94
C ASP A 86 7.22 8.26 -13.73
N GLY A 87 7.39 7.75 -12.51
CA GLY A 87 7.20 8.50 -11.27
C GLY A 87 5.76 8.50 -10.76
N ARG A 88 4.86 7.65 -11.28
CA ARG A 88 3.50 7.49 -10.72
C ARG A 88 3.43 6.36 -9.70
N PHE A 89 2.59 6.52 -8.69
CA PHE A 89 2.30 5.46 -7.74
C PHE A 89 0.79 5.28 -7.51
N ALA A 90 0.43 4.09 -7.03
CA ALA A 90 -0.89 3.77 -6.52
C ALA A 90 -0.77 3.00 -5.20
N GLN A 91 -1.54 3.40 -4.19
CA GLN A 91 -1.71 2.68 -2.93
C GLN A 91 -2.91 1.74 -3.04
N THR A 92 -2.72 0.48 -2.71
CA THR A 92 -3.76 -0.55 -2.80
C THR A 92 -3.42 -1.70 -1.85
N GLU A 93 -4.39 -2.25 -1.14
CA GLU A 93 -4.16 -3.41 -0.27
C GLU A 93 -4.08 -4.72 -1.09
N SER A 94 -4.80 -4.79 -2.22
CA SER A 94 -4.93 -5.98 -3.07
C SER A 94 -3.96 -6.01 -4.26
N GLY A 95 -3.48 -4.86 -4.73
CA GLY A 95 -2.83 -4.74 -6.03
C GLY A 95 -3.77 -4.17 -7.09
N ILE A 96 -3.39 -4.26 -8.38
CA ILE A 96 -4.19 -3.75 -9.51
C ILE A 96 -4.38 -4.89 -10.51
N THR A 97 -5.63 -5.23 -10.82
CA THR A 97 -6.00 -6.31 -11.76
C THR A 97 -6.10 -5.87 -13.21
N GLY A 98 -6.11 -4.56 -13.47
CA GLY A 98 -6.34 -3.98 -14.78
C GLY A 98 -5.32 -2.91 -15.14
N ASP A 99 -5.76 -1.99 -15.99
CA ASP A 99 -4.96 -0.85 -16.39
C ASP A 99 -4.76 0.12 -15.22
N PHE A 100 -3.51 0.57 -15.03
CA PHE A 100 -3.16 1.46 -13.94
C PHE A 100 -3.89 2.81 -14.04
N ASP A 101 -4.07 3.33 -15.25
CA ASP A 101 -4.74 4.62 -15.45
C ASP A 101 -6.24 4.48 -15.18
N ALA A 102 -6.84 3.36 -15.58
CA ALA A 102 -8.22 3.03 -15.21
C ALA A 102 -8.39 2.97 -13.68
N TYR A 103 -7.49 2.29 -12.96
CA TYR A 103 -7.52 2.25 -11.49
C TYR A 103 -7.43 3.66 -10.89
N CYS A 104 -6.50 4.50 -11.35
CA CYS A 104 -6.33 5.84 -10.81
C CYS A 104 -7.46 6.80 -11.19
N ASN A 105 -8.17 6.56 -12.29
CA ASN A 105 -9.39 7.30 -12.60
C ASN A 105 -10.54 6.95 -11.66
N GLU A 106 -10.66 5.69 -11.26
CA GLU A 106 -11.69 5.22 -10.32
C GLU A 106 -11.36 5.58 -8.86
N TYR A 107 -10.09 5.45 -8.47
CA TYR A 107 -9.59 5.68 -7.11
C TYR A 107 -8.51 6.77 -7.07
N PRO A 108 -8.80 8.02 -7.48
CA PRO A 108 -7.80 9.07 -7.60
C PRO A 108 -7.13 9.46 -6.27
N LYS A 109 -7.79 9.18 -5.14
CA LYS A 109 -7.23 9.41 -3.79
C LYS A 109 -6.09 8.49 -3.41
N ASN A 110 -6.03 7.35 -4.09
CA ASN A 110 -5.01 6.35 -3.86
C ASN A 110 -3.82 6.52 -4.81
N CYS A 111 -3.89 7.47 -5.75
CA CYS A 111 -2.89 7.66 -6.78
C CYS A 111 -2.17 9.00 -6.66
N GLY A 112 -0.99 9.05 -7.23
CA GLY A 112 -0.18 10.26 -7.21
C GLY A 112 1.12 10.12 -7.96
N ARG A 113 1.99 11.11 -7.72
CA ARG A 113 3.36 11.16 -8.22
C ARG A 113 4.34 11.05 -7.08
N TYR A 114 5.51 10.52 -7.39
CA TYR A 114 6.61 10.49 -6.46
C TYR A 114 7.92 10.86 -7.15
N GLU A 115 8.88 11.31 -6.35
CA GLU A 115 10.24 11.59 -6.74
C GLU A 115 11.20 11.03 -5.69
N ILE A 116 12.32 10.49 -6.15
CA ILE A 116 13.39 10.04 -5.27
C ILE A 116 14.66 10.82 -5.58
N SER A 117 15.10 11.65 -4.65
CA SER A 117 16.32 12.43 -4.78
C SER A 117 17.05 12.54 -3.45
N ASN A 118 18.38 12.48 -3.48
CA ASN A 118 19.24 12.67 -2.29
C ASN A 118 18.85 11.82 -1.06
N GLY A 119 18.44 10.55 -1.28
CA GLY A 119 18.01 9.66 -0.20
C GLY A 119 16.69 10.08 0.46
N GLN A 120 15.85 10.82 -0.26
CA GLN A 120 14.50 11.21 0.14
C GLN A 120 13.49 10.66 -0.88
N TYR A 121 12.32 10.28 -0.38
CA TYR A 121 11.12 9.98 -1.15
C TYR A 121 10.13 11.12 -0.92
N THR A 122 9.73 11.80 -1.98
CA THR A 122 8.71 12.85 -1.94
C THR A 122 7.51 12.41 -2.75
N SER A 123 6.30 12.56 -2.22
CA SER A 123 5.06 12.18 -2.89
C SER A 123 3.99 13.27 -2.89
N TRP A 124 3.20 13.31 -3.96
CA TRP A 124 2.08 14.21 -4.20
C TRP A 124 0.86 13.39 -4.58
N LYS A 125 -0.30 13.62 -3.94
CA LYS A 125 -1.55 12.93 -4.28
C LYS A 125 -2.29 13.68 -5.38
N ASP A 126 -2.68 12.98 -6.45
CA ASP A 126 -3.29 13.63 -7.63
C ASP A 126 -4.66 14.24 -7.32
N SER A 127 -5.43 13.63 -6.41
CA SER A 127 -6.73 14.15 -5.99
C SER A 127 -6.64 15.41 -5.11
N TYR A 128 -5.45 15.77 -4.63
CA TYR A 128 -5.22 16.91 -3.75
C TYR A 128 -4.00 17.71 -4.23
N PRO A 129 -4.11 18.40 -5.37
CA PRO A 129 -2.97 19.13 -5.97
C PRO A 129 -2.46 20.28 -5.09
N ASP A 130 -3.28 20.75 -4.15
CA ASP A 130 -2.94 21.80 -3.19
C ASP A 130 -2.34 21.26 -1.89
N ASP A 131 -2.35 19.94 -1.66
CA ASP A 131 -1.71 19.35 -0.48
C ASP A 131 -0.18 19.49 -0.59
N GLU A 132 0.45 19.82 0.53
CA GLU A 132 1.90 19.88 0.59
C GLU A 132 2.50 18.48 0.35
N PRO A 133 3.61 18.38 -0.40
CA PRO A 133 4.29 17.11 -0.59
C PRO A 133 4.69 16.47 0.73
N GLU A 134 4.40 15.18 0.87
CA GLU A 134 4.93 14.36 1.96
C GLU A 134 6.36 13.95 1.58
N THR A 135 7.35 14.24 2.44
CA THR A 135 8.76 13.87 2.22
C THR A 135 9.27 13.01 3.37
N GLU A 136 9.86 11.86 3.04
CA GLU A 136 10.39 10.89 3.99
C GLU A 136 11.80 10.43 3.59
N SER A 137 12.56 9.89 4.54
CA SER A 137 13.84 9.25 4.24
C SER A 137 13.65 8.02 3.34
N PHE A 138 14.53 7.84 2.37
CA PHE A 138 14.50 6.71 1.45
C PHE A 138 15.79 5.92 1.49
N THR A 139 15.68 4.60 1.55
CA THR A 139 16.81 3.67 1.41
C THR A 139 16.39 2.41 0.66
N ARG A 140 17.27 1.90 -0.20
CA ARG A 140 17.11 0.57 -0.83
C ARG A 140 17.87 -0.49 -0.07
N GLN A 141 17.27 -1.66 0.09
CA GLN A 141 17.92 -2.85 0.64
C GLN A 141 17.72 -4.03 -0.31
N GLY A 142 18.62 -4.17 -1.28
CA GLY A 142 18.41 -5.12 -2.38
C GLY A 142 17.25 -4.65 -3.26
N ASP A 143 16.26 -5.53 -3.45
CA ASP A 143 15.01 -5.21 -4.16
C ASP A 143 13.96 -4.54 -3.26
N ASP A 144 14.15 -4.55 -1.95
CA ASP A 144 13.21 -3.98 -0.97
C ASP A 144 13.43 -2.47 -0.79
N LEU A 145 12.40 -1.80 -0.28
CA LEU A 145 12.41 -0.36 -0.02
C LEU A 145 12.23 -0.09 1.48
N ILE A 146 12.87 0.97 1.96
CA ILE A 146 12.60 1.57 3.27
C ILE A 146 12.24 3.03 3.00
N ILE A 147 11.00 3.39 3.35
CA ILE A 147 10.45 4.75 3.21
C ILE A 147 10.00 5.20 4.60
N GLY A 148 10.60 6.28 5.09
CA GLY A 148 10.46 6.69 6.49
C GLY A 148 10.92 5.58 7.43
N GLU A 149 10.00 5.10 8.28
CA GLU A 149 10.21 3.98 9.20
C GLU A 149 9.66 2.65 8.67
N VAL A 150 9.08 2.64 7.47
CA VAL A 150 8.34 1.50 6.92
C VAL A 150 9.22 0.72 5.95
N SER A 151 9.36 -0.59 6.19
CA SER A 151 10.01 -1.52 5.26
C SER A 151 8.97 -2.17 4.36
N TYR A 152 9.15 -2.00 3.05
CA TYR A 152 8.35 -2.62 2.01
C TYR A 152 9.13 -3.72 1.32
N LYS A 153 8.50 -4.89 1.18
CA LYS A 153 9.01 -6.03 0.42
C LYS A 153 8.60 -5.92 -1.04
N LYS A 154 9.54 -6.14 -1.95
CA LYS A 154 9.18 -6.30 -3.37
C LYS A 154 8.45 -7.62 -3.54
N ILE A 155 7.25 -7.54 -4.12
CA ILE A 155 6.42 -8.71 -4.43
C ILE A 155 6.64 -9.04 -5.90
N PRO A 156 7.24 -10.19 -6.24
CA PRO A 156 7.39 -10.57 -7.63
C PRO A 156 6.04 -10.99 -8.23
N PRO A 157 5.81 -10.75 -9.54
CA PRO A 157 4.67 -11.33 -10.22
C PRO A 157 4.81 -12.85 -10.23
N VAL A 158 3.70 -13.54 -10.11
CA VAL A 158 3.66 -15.00 -10.08
C VAL A 158 3.16 -15.51 -11.42
N SER A 159 3.91 -16.42 -12.06
CA SER A 159 3.47 -17.11 -13.27
C SER A 159 3.48 -18.61 -13.03
N ASP A 160 2.51 -19.30 -13.62
CA ASP A 160 2.37 -20.76 -13.56
C ASP A 160 2.24 -21.38 -12.15
N LEU A 161 1.94 -20.59 -11.13
CA LEU A 161 1.65 -21.10 -9.80
C LEU A 161 0.36 -21.91 -9.80
N ARG A 162 0.42 -23.09 -9.18
CA ARG A 162 -0.74 -23.93 -8.89
C ARG A 162 -0.94 -23.99 -7.39
N LEU A 163 -2.11 -23.55 -6.96
CA LEU A 163 -2.60 -23.80 -5.61
C LEU A 163 -3.19 -25.21 -5.56
N GLU A 164 -3.04 -25.86 -4.41
CA GLU A 164 -3.57 -27.19 -4.18
C GLU A 164 -4.13 -27.30 -2.77
N GLY A 165 -5.33 -27.84 -2.66
CA GLY A 165 -6.03 -28.09 -1.41
C GLY A 165 -7.05 -27.00 -1.10
N ASP A 166 -7.53 -27.03 0.13
CA ASP A 166 -8.55 -26.12 0.61
C ASP A 166 -7.91 -24.93 1.31
N TYR A 167 -8.45 -23.74 1.08
CA TYR A 167 -7.98 -22.51 1.67
C TYR A 167 -9.14 -21.74 2.27
N ARG A 168 -8.92 -21.16 3.45
CA ARG A 168 -9.91 -20.34 4.15
C ARG A 168 -9.38 -18.92 4.30
N MET A 169 -10.28 -17.95 4.09
CA MET A 169 -10.00 -16.55 4.37
C MET A 169 -9.77 -16.32 5.86
N PHE A 170 -8.64 -15.71 6.22
CA PHE A 170 -8.30 -15.40 7.61
C PHE A 170 -9.36 -14.48 8.23
N GLY A 171 -9.79 -14.77 9.45
CA GLY A 171 -10.81 -13.96 10.14
C GLY A 171 -12.25 -14.15 9.65
N SER A 172 -12.49 -15.01 8.65
CA SER A 172 -13.84 -15.37 8.20
C SER A 172 -14.14 -16.85 8.38
N SER A 173 -15.34 -17.15 8.87
CA SER A 173 -15.81 -18.52 9.10
C SER A 173 -16.61 -19.09 7.93
N GLY A 174 -16.69 -18.40 6.78
CA GLY A 174 -17.71 -18.70 5.77
C GLY A 174 -17.22 -19.06 4.37
N THR A 175 -16.04 -18.59 3.96
CA THR A 175 -15.54 -18.77 2.59
C THR A 175 -14.41 -19.78 2.54
N VAL A 176 -14.59 -20.84 1.75
CA VAL A 176 -13.55 -21.84 1.46
C VAL A 176 -13.31 -21.91 -0.04
N HIS A 177 -12.05 -21.89 -0.43
CA HIS A 177 -11.56 -21.96 -1.80
C HIS A 177 -10.80 -23.28 -1.95
N SER A 178 -11.32 -24.21 -2.73
CA SER A 178 -10.66 -25.49 -3.04
C SER A 178 -10.01 -25.39 -4.41
N PHE A 179 -8.73 -25.72 -4.50
CA PHE A 179 -7.95 -25.68 -5.74
C PHE A 179 -7.43 -27.08 -6.08
N GLY A 180 -7.73 -27.53 -7.30
CA GLY A 180 -7.20 -28.77 -7.84
C GLY A 180 -5.90 -28.55 -8.62
N GLN A 181 -5.03 -29.56 -8.62
CA GLN A 181 -3.77 -29.54 -9.38
C GLN A 181 -3.99 -29.41 -10.90
N ASP A 182 -5.15 -29.84 -11.40
CA ASP A 182 -5.56 -29.75 -12.80
C ASP A 182 -6.09 -28.37 -13.20
N GLY A 183 -6.13 -27.42 -12.26
CA GLY A 183 -6.71 -26.09 -12.46
C GLY A 183 -8.20 -25.99 -12.18
N SER A 184 -8.81 -27.05 -11.64
CA SER A 184 -10.19 -26.99 -11.12
C SER A 184 -10.28 -26.10 -9.87
N TYR A 185 -11.43 -25.48 -9.69
CA TYR A 185 -11.71 -24.54 -8.61
C TYR A 185 -13.11 -24.75 -8.05
N VAL A 186 -13.23 -24.69 -6.72
CA VAL A 186 -14.52 -24.64 -6.02
C VAL A 186 -14.50 -23.51 -5.01
N ARG A 187 -15.48 -22.60 -5.09
CA ARG A 187 -15.75 -21.58 -4.08
C ARG A 187 -16.99 -21.98 -3.30
N THR A 188 -16.83 -22.12 -1.99
CA THR A 188 -17.96 -22.33 -1.06
C THR A 188 -18.13 -21.11 -0.19
N PHE A 189 -19.31 -20.51 -0.22
CA PHE A 189 -19.71 -19.43 0.68
C PHE A 189 -21.10 -19.70 1.26
N LYS A 190 -21.17 -20.02 2.55
CA LYS A 190 -22.40 -20.50 3.22
C LYS A 190 -22.99 -21.69 2.44
N ASP A 191 -24.23 -21.57 1.96
CA ASP A 191 -24.94 -22.61 1.19
C ASP A 191 -24.77 -22.47 -0.33
N ASN A 192 -23.90 -21.57 -0.79
CA ASN A 192 -23.62 -21.36 -2.21
C ASN A 192 -22.27 -22.00 -2.57
N VAL A 193 -22.30 -22.90 -3.55
CA VAL A 193 -21.12 -23.56 -4.10
C VAL A 193 -21.05 -23.21 -5.58
N ARG A 194 -19.92 -22.65 -6.00
CA ARG A 194 -19.60 -22.40 -7.40
C ARG A 194 -18.37 -23.20 -7.79
N THR A 195 -18.43 -23.83 -8.95
CA THR A 195 -17.37 -24.65 -9.51
C THR A 195 -16.87 -24.05 -10.82
N GLY A 196 -15.64 -24.38 -11.18
CA GLY A 196 -15.06 -23.96 -12.45
C GLY A 196 -13.57 -24.22 -12.51
N SER A 197 -12.85 -23.29 -13.10
CA SER A 197 -11.40 -23.32 -13.22
C SER A 197 -10.78 -22.00 -12.76
N TYR A 198 -9.47 -22.04 -12.49
CA TYR A 198 -8.71 -20.85 -12.15
C TYR A 198 -7.40 -20.75 -12.94
N LYS A 199 -6.94 -19.52 -13.13
CA LYS A 199 -5.62 -19.22 -13.69
C LYS A 199 -4.99 -18.08 -12.91
N ILE A 200 -3.74 -18.27 -12.48
CA ILE A 200 -2.91 -17.21 -11.90
C ILE A 200 -1.97 -16.70 -12.99
N ASP A 201 -1.92 -15.38 -13.15
CA ASP A 201 -1.07 -14.71 -14.13
C ASP A 201 -0.62 -13.34 -13.61
N GLY A 202 0.68 -13.21 -13.34
CA GLY A 202 1.28 -12.01 -12.79
C GLY A 202 0.77 -11.70 -11.37
N TYR A 203 0.01 -10.62 -11.24
CA TYR A 203 -0.59 -10.19 -9.97
C TYR A 203 -2.11 -10.42 -9.96
N THR A 204 -2.59 -11.37 -10.75
CA THR A 204 -4.02 -11.62 -10.91
C THR A 204 -4.34 -13.10 -10.80
N VAL A 205 -5.52 -13.38 -10.27
CA VAL A 205 -6.18 -14.68 -10.37
C VAL A 205 -7.51 -14.48 -11.09
N THR A 206 -7.75 -15.28 -12.12
CA THR A 206 -9.01 -15.31 -12.85
C THR A 206 -9.73 -16.61 -12.54
N PHE A 207 -10.99 -16.50 -12.10
CA PHE A 207 -11.91 -17.62 -11.90
C PHE A 207 -12.90 -17.66 -13.05
N SER A 208 -12.98 -18.79 -13.74
CA SER A 208 -13.96 -19.04 -14.81
C SER A 208 -14.94 -20.10 -14.33
N PHE A 209 -16.15 -19.68 -14.00
CA PHE A 209 -17.18 -20.52 -13.41
C PHE A 209 -17.98 -21.29 -14.47
N ASP A 210 -18.54 -22.43 -14.09
CA ASP A 210 -19.32 -23.31 -14.98
C ASP A 210 -20.65 -22.68 -15.44
N ASP A 211 -21.12 -21.63 -14.76
CA ASP A 211 -22.26 -20.81 -15.15
C ASP A 211 -21.94 -19.81 -16.28
N GLY A 212 -20.67 -19.74 -16.71
CA GLY A 212 -20.18 -18.86 -17.76
C GLY A 212 -19.71 -17.50 -17.28
N GLU A 213 -19.85 -17.17 -15.99
CA GLU A 213 -19.30 -15.94 -15.43
C GLU A 213 -17.78 -16.04 -15.21
N THR A 214 -17.13 -14.89 -15.18
CA THR A 214 -15.70 -14.79 -14.91
C THR A 214 -15.46 -13.67 -13.91
N GLU A 215 -14.64 -13.97 -12.91
CA GLU A 215 -14.19 -13.01 -11.90
C GLU A 215 -12.67 -12.89 -11.96
N THR A 216 -12.14 -11.69 -11.77
CA THR A 216 -10.70 -11.45 -11.71
C THR A 216 -10.38 -10.65 -10.48
N GLU A 217 -9.51 -11.21 -9.65
CA GLU A 217 -9.09 -10.65 -8.38
C GLU A 217 -7.59 -10.43 -8.41
N ALA A 218 -7.12 -9.47 -7.62
CA ALA A 218 -5.69 -9.26 -7.48
C ALA A 218 -5.12 -10.40 -6.63
N PHE A 219 -3.93 -10.87 -7.01
CA PHE A 219 -3.29 -12.03 -6.42
C PHE A 219 -1.82 -11.80 -6.22
N PHE A 220 -1.29 -12.19 -5.06
CA PHE A 220 0.14 -12.35 -4.86
C PHE A 220 0.43 -13.30 -3.71
N MET A 221 1.70 -13.68 -3.58
CA MET A 221 2.20 -14.48 -2.46
C MET A 221 2.97 -13.58 -1.50
N MET A 222 2.63 -13.62 -0.22
CA MET A 222 3.38 -12.97 0.85
C MET A 222 3.82 -14.03 1.87
N GLU A 223 5.13 -14.23 2.01
CA GLU A 223 5.69 -15.23 2.92
C GLU A 223 5.11 -16.65 2.72
N ASN A 224 4.78 -17.02 1.48
CA ASN A 224 4.10 -18.26 1.06
C ASN A 224 2.61 -18.36 1.41
N LEU A 225 1.98 -17.28 1.89
CA LEU A 225 0.54 -17.19 2.02
C LEU A 225 -0.06 -16.52 0.77
N PRO A 226 -1.07 -17.14 0.14
CA PRO A 226 -1.81 -16.49 -0.93
C PRO A 226 -2.63 -15.32 -0.35
N VAL A 227 -2.56 -14.20 -1.05
CA VAL A 227 -3.42 -13.04 -0.82
C VAL A 227 -4.27 -12.86 -2.07
N MET A 228 -5.59 -12.85 -1.89
CA MET A 228 -6.57 -12.61 -2.95
C MET A 228 -7.48 -11.46 -2.52
N ASP A 229 -7.55 -10.41 -3.35
CA ASP A 229 -8.37 -9.22 -3.09
C ASP A 229 -8.18 -8.57 -1.69
N SER A 230 -6.92 -8.46 -1.25
CA SER A 230 -6.51 -7.95 0.09
C SER A 230 -6.71 -8.93 1.25
N ASP A 231 -7.35 -10.07 1.02
CA ASP A 231 -7.59 -11.07 2.05
C ASP A 231 -6.51 -12.15 2.07
N TRP A 232 -6.10 -12.53 3.27
CA TRP A 232 -5.15 -13.62 3.49
C TRP A 232 -5.86 -14.96 3.49
N TYR A 233 -5.24 -15.96 2.88
CA TYR A 233 -5.79 -17.30 2.84
C TYR A 233 -4.85 -18.28 3.52
N GLU A 234 -5.36 -18.97 4.54
CA GLU A 234 -4.67 -20.08 5.18
C GLU A 234 -5.05 -21.38 4.49
N LYS A 235 -4.07 -22.26 4.29
CA LYS A 235 -4.34 -23.61 3.80
C LYS A 235 -4.93 -24.45 4.93
N LEU A 236 -5.99 -25.19 4.63
CA LEU A 236 -6.57 -26.20 5.51
C LEU A 236 -5.84 -27.53 5.25
N ASP A 237 -5.36 -28.17 6.32
CA ASP A 237 -4.66 -29.47 6.27
C ASP A 237 -5.58 -30.65 5.92
#